data_AF-A0A558R2K8-F1
#
_entry.id   AF-A0A558R2K8-F1
#
_cell.length_a   1.000
_cell.length_b   1.000
_cell.length_c   1.000
_cell.angle_alpha   90.00
_cell.angle_beta   90.00
_cell.angle_gamma   90.00
#
_symmetry.space_group_name_H-M   'P 1'
#
loop_
_entity.id
_entity.type
_entity.pdbx_description
1 polymer ?
#
loop_
_entity_poly.entity_id
_entity_poly.type
_entity_poly.pdbx_seq_one_letter_code
_entity_poly.pdbx_strand_id
1 'polypeptide(L)'
;MVAIWDAGGEDTLDFSGWNTASTIDLNEGAFSSGGGVEAFLTLEQVNANRAALGFAPRTAEVAAFYEEIRETFGITSPLFKDNISIAYGAIIENAVGGGGDDRIIGNQVNNVLTGKAGADTFMFKTLGQTGVDRITDFGRTDTLVTQKAIGDGNGDGIITWTRNAALRLDGSDNDRVNLYGISPSSGLRYLGVVDGEYFYADARVRPIAGGGHTVREGSVADDVLTGSGSGGTTKTVLFFDTAGAAPTGDDSVSSFGKRDILVTTIKLIDGNGDNIITLGADGVLQLGEGEGTIEFNSKPKLEFDGLVSKSGTDYYVYSLEGSAAGIGDLMLA
;
A
#
# COMPACT_ATOMS: atom_id res chain seq x y z
N MET A 1 -16.25 23.06 -3.75
CA MET A 1 -16.92 21.85 -3.24
C MET A 1 -18.18 21.61 -4.06
N VAL A 2 -18.43 20.38 -4.45
CA VAL A 2 -19.69 19.93 -5.08
C VAL A 2 -20.39 18.97 -4.13
N ALA A 3 -21.72 19.04 -4.04
CA ALA A 3 -22.54 18.09 -3.31
C ALA A 3 -23.43 17.35 -4.31
N ILE A 4 -23.31 16.03 -4.37
CA ILE A 4 -24.01 15.17 -5.31
C ILE A 4 -25.38 14.86 -4.73
N TRP A 5 -26.42 15.09 -5.54
CA TRP A 5 -27.77 14.61 -5.29
C TRP A 5 -28.16 13.77 -6.50
N ASP A 6 -28.52 12.52 -6.24
CA ASP A 6 -29.09 11.63 -7.24
C ASP A 6 -30.38 11.00 -6.67
N ALA A 7 -31.38 10.80 -7.52
CA ALA A 7 -32.70 10.29 -7.14
C ALA A 7 -32.94 8.83 -7.57
N GLY A 8 -31.95 8.18 -8.17
CA GLY A 8 -31.95 6.77 -8.53
C GLY A 8 -31.32 6.54 -9.90
N GLY A 9 -30.71 5.38 -10.04
CA GLY A 9 -29.90 5.05 -11.20
C GLY A 9 -28.95 3.92 -10.84
N GLU A 10 -27.94 3.73 -11.68
CA GLU A 10 -26.71 3.04 -11.30
C GLU A 10 -25.57 4.01 -11.63
N ASP A 11 -25.01 4.62 -10.60
CA ASP A 11 -24.22 5.83 -10.70
C ASP A 11 -22.75 5.56 -10.36
N THR A 12 -21.86 6.34 -10.98
CA THR A 12 -20.42 6.15 -10.84
C THR A 12 -19.72 7.46 -10.48
N LEU A 13 -18.92 7.42 -9.43
CA LEU A 13 -17.97 8.46 -9.09
C LEU A 13 -16.62 8.15 -9.78
N ASP A 14 -16.33 8.85 -10.88
CA ASP A 14 -15.20 8.54 -11.76
C ASP A 14 -14.07 9.58 -11.64
N PHE A 15 -12.94 9.17 -11.06
CA PHE A 15 -11.74 9.99 -10.83
C PHE A 15 -10.60 9.62 -11.79
N SER A 16 -10.90 8.85 -12.84
CA SER A 16 -9.94 8.15 -13.69
C SER A 16 -8.99 9.02 -14.51
N GLY A 17 -9.21 10.34 -14.52
CA GLY A 17 -8.35 11.34 -15.16
C GLY A 17 -7.26 11.94 -14.26
N TRP A 18 -7.15 11.52 -13.00
CA TRP A 18 -6.18 12.06 -12.04
C TRP A 18 -5.12 11.03 -11.67
N ASN A 19 -3.90 11.48 -11.37
CA ASN A 19 -2.81 10.64 -10.84
C ASN A 19 -2.51 10.92 -9.35
N THR A 20 -3.28 11.82 -8.73
CA THR A 20 -3.19 12.10 -7.30
C THR A 20 -3.91 11.00 -6.53
N ALA A 21 -3.29 10.49 -5.47
CA ALA A 21 -3.93 9.59 -4.50
C ALA A 21 -5.22 10.19 -3.95
N SER A 22 -6.36 9.60 -4.30
CA SER A 22 -7.70 10.07 -3.98
C SER A 22 -8.30 9.30 -2.82
N THR A 23 -9.18 9.93 -2.06
CA THR A 23 -10.05 9.25 -1.10
C THR A 23 -11.47 9.34 -1.61
N ILE A 24 -12.06 8.20 -1.97
CA ILE A 24 -13.39 8.08 -2.53
C ILE A 24 -14.27 7.34 -1.52
N ASP A 25 -15.23 8.02 -0.90
CA ASP A 25 -16.20 7.41 0.02
C ASP A 25 -17.61 7.49 -0.58
N LEU A 26 -18.19 6.32 -0.88
CA LEU A 26 -19.53 6.21 -1.50
C LEU A 26 -20.68 6.32 -0.49
N ASN A 27 -20.40 6.48 0.80
CA ASN A 27 -21.44 6.58 1.82
C ASN A 27 -22.15 7.95 1.76
N GLU A 28 -23.46 7.94 1.98
CA GLU A 28 -24.22 9.20 2.06
C GLU A 28 -23.69 10.10 3.20
N GLY A 29 -23.69 11.41 2.95
CA GLY A 29 -23.13 12.40 3.88
C GLY A 29 -21.60 12.42 3.97
N ALA A 30 -20.90 11.46 3.34
CA ALA A 30 -19.45 11.42 3.35
C ALA A 30 -18.83 12.46 2.40
N PHE A 31 -17.55 12.74 2.66
CA PHE A 31 -16.71 13.57 1.82
C PHE A 31 -15.68 12.69 1.12
N SER A 32 -15.35 13.09 -0.10
CA SER A 32 -14.28 12.54 -0.92
C SER A 32 -13.27 13.64 -1.25
N SER A 33 -12.03 13.24 -1.42
CA SER A 33 -10.90 14.08 -1.81
C SER A 33 -10.34 13.58 -3.14
N GLY A 34 -10.23 14.44 -4.14
CA GLY A 34 -9.74 14.02 -5.46
C GLY A 34 -9.41 15.15 -6.42
N GLY A 35 -8.53 14.83 -7.36
CA GLY A 35 -7.93 15.75 -8.31
C GLY A 35 -6.89 16.67 -7.69
N GLY A 36 -6.57 17.75 -8.40
CA GLY A 36 -5.46 18.64 -8.03
C GLY A 36 -4.26 18.43 -8.94
N VAL A 37 -3.04 18.52 -8.40
CA VAL A 37 -1.79 18.31 -9.15
C VAL A 37 -0.93 17.27 -8.44
N GLU A 38 -0.06 16.56 -9.17
CA GLU A 38 0.77 15.49 -8.59
C GLU A 38 1.75 16.03 -7.54
N ALA A 39 2.35 17.19 -7.80
CA ALA A 39 3.28 17.82 -6.87
C ALA A 39 3.29 19.33 -7.02
N PHE A 40 3.65 20.01 -5.93
CA PHE A 40 4.05 21.41 -5.97
C PHE A 40 5.46 21.53 -6.52
N LEU A 41 5.59 22.01 -7.75
CA LEU A 41 6.89 22.18 -8.40
C LEU A 41 7.70 23.31 -7.78
N THR A 42 9.01 23.10 -7.65
CA THR A 42 9.97 24.16 -7.30
C THR A 42 10.11 25.18 -8.44
N LEU A 43 10.60 26.38 -8.14
CA LEU A 43 10.86 27.39 -9.18
C LEU A 43 11.80 26.87 -10.29
N GLU A 44 12.79 26.06 -9.92
CA GLU A 44 13.72 25.43 -10.86
C GLU A 44 12.98 24.50 -11.82
N GLN A 45 12.16 23.59 -11.29
CA GLN A 45 11.35 22.67 -12.10
C GLN A 45 10.35 23.42 -13.00
N VAL A 46 9.69 24.46 -12.47
CA VAL A 46 8.81 25.32 -13.26
C VAL A 46 9.57 25.97 -14.42
N ASN A 47 10.77 26.50 -14.16
CA ASN A 47 11.58 27.14 -15.19
C ASN A 47 12.16 26.15 -16.21
N ALA A 48 12.50 24.93 -15.79
CA ALA A 48 12.89 23.85 -16.69
C ALA A 48 11.74 23.48 -17.63
N ASN A 49 10.53 23.28 -17.11
CA ASN A 49 9.33 22.98 -17.90
C ASN A 49 8.98 24.13 -18.87
N ARG A 50 9.12 25.38 -18.42
CA ARG A 50 8.91 26.56 -19.26
C ARG A 50 9.93 26.66 -20.38
N ALA A 51 11.21 26.43 -20.09
CA ALA A 51 12.27 26.44 -21.09
C ALA A 51 12.05 25.35 -22.16
N ALA A 52 11.62 24.15 -21.76
CA ALA A 52 11.27 23.06 -22.67
C ALA A 52 10.14 23.44 -23.64
N LEU A 53 9.23 24.32 -23.22
CA LEU A 53 8.13 24.85 -24.03
C LEU A 53 8.46 26.19 -24.71
N GLY A 54 9.69 26.68 -24.61
CA GLY A 54 10.13 27.95 -25.22
C GLY A 54 9.63 29.21 -24.51
N PHE A 55 9.16 29.11 -23.27
CA PHE A 55 8.72 30.24 -22.46
C PHE A 55 9.86 30.83 -21.61
N ALA A 56 9.85 32.15 -21.42
CA ALA A 56 10.79 32.85 -20.54
C ALA A 56 10.66 32.37 -19.08
N PRO A 57 11.76 32.35 -18.29
CA PRO A 57 11.72 31.91 -16.89
C PRO A 57 10.87 32.85 -16.02
N ARG A 58 10.30 32.30 -14.95
CA ARG A 58 9.72 33.02 -13.82
C ARG A 58 10.82 33.45 -12.85
N THR A 59 10.57 34.56 -12.16
CA THR A 59 11.50 35.12 -11.17
C THR A 59 11.21 34.57 -9.78
N ALA A 60 12.16 34.76 -8.85
CA ALA A 60 12.00 34.36 -7.45
C ALA A 60 10.85 35.08 -6.77
N GLU A 61 10.57 36.33 -7.14
CA GLU A 61 9.47 37.13 -6.58
C GLU A 61 8.12 36.53 -6.95
N VAL A 62 7.97 36.02 -8.18
CA VAL A 62 6.74 35.33 -8.61
C VAL A 62 6.55 34.03 -7.85
N ALA A 63 7.61 33.26 -7.64
CA ALA A 63 7.54 32.03 -6.84
C ALA A 63 7.13 32.34 -5.38
N ALA A 64 7.78 33.32 -4.75
CA ALA A 64 7.48 33.73 -3.38
C ALA A 64 6.01 34.16 -3.21
N PHE A 65 5.43 34.85 -4.19
CA PHE A 65 4.01 35.19 -4.19
C PHE A 65 3.09 33.96 -4.20
N TYR A 66 3.42 32.92 -4.98
CA TYR A 66 2.66 31.67 -4.96
C TYR A 66 2.79 30.92 -3.63
N GLU A 67 3.98 30.89 -3.04
CA GLU A 67 4.20 30.34 -1.69
C GLU A 67 3.36 31.07 -0.64
N GLU A 68 3.39 32.41 -0.65
CA GLU A 68 2.62 33.23 0.28
C GLU A 68 1.11 32.96 0.16
N ILE A 69 0.59 32.79 -1.06
CA ILE A 69 -0.81 32.40 -1.26
C ILE A 69 -1.08 31.04 -0.63
N ARG A 70 -0.23 30.04 -0.87
CA ARG A 70 -0.43 28.70 -0.28
C ARG A 70 -0.43 28.75 1.23
N GLU A 71 0.52 29.45 1.83
CA GLU A 71 0.58 29.64 3.29
C GLU A 71 -0.66 30.37 3.81
N THR A 72 -1.07 31.47 3.16
CA THR A 72 -2.24 32.27 3.54
C THR A 72 -3.53 31.44 3.56
N PHE A 73 -3.68 30.52 2.62
CA PHE A 73 -4.84 29.65 2.52
C PHE A 73 -4.64 28.25 3.15
N GLY A 74 -3.50 28.01 3.81
CA GLY A 74 -3.17 26.73 4.42
C GLY A 74 -3.11 25.55 3.44
N ILE A 75 -2.77 25.81 2.18
CA ILE A 75 -2.68 24.80 1.12
C ILE A 75 -1.35 24.06 1.27
N THR A 76 -1.38 22.96 2.02
CA THR A 76 -0.21 22.11 2.30
C THR A 76 -0.16 20.85 1.45
N SER A 77 -1.24 20.52 0.75
CA SER A 77 -1.35 19.32 -0.09
C SER A 77 -1.76 19.71 -1.50
N PRO A 78 -1.19 19.06 -2.53
CA PRO A 78 -1.57 19.32 -3.92
C PRO A 78 -2.86 18.58 -4.32
N LEU A 79 -3.37 17.68 -3.46
CA LEU A 79 -4.70 17.06 -3.53
C LEU A 79 -5.78 18.04 -3.06
N PHE A 80 -6.89 18.10 -3.78
CA PHE A 80 -8.07 18.81 -3.28
C PHE A 80 -8.77 17.98 -2.20
N LYS A 81 -8.80 18.50 -0.98
CA LYS A 81 -9.40 17.82 0.19
C LYS A 81 -10.88 18.13 0.34
N ASP A 82 -11.66 17.11 0.66
CA ASP A 82 -13.10 17.15 0.98
C ASP A 82 -13.91 17.99 -0.03
N ASN A 83 -13.52 17.91 -1.30
CA ASN A 83 -14.03 18.77 -2.35
C ASN A 83 -15.31 18.23 -3.00
N ILE A 84 -15.66 16.97 -2.72
CA ILE A 84 -16.83 16.28 -3.25
C ILE A 84 -17.58 15.66 -2.06
N SER A 85 -18.90 15.81 -2.00
CA SER A 85 -19.73 15.14 -1.00
C SER A 85 -20.95 14.47 -1.62
N ILE A 86 -21.48 13.45 -0.96
CA ILE A 86 -22.74 12.79 -1.33
C ILE A 86 -23.83 13.27 -0.35
N ALA A 87 -24.95 13.77 -0.87
CA ALA A 87 -26.05 14.23 -0.03
C ALA A 87 -26.74 13.05 0.69
N TYR A 88 -27.29 13.30 1.88
CA TYR A 88 -28.14 12.33 2.56
C TYR A 88 -29.33 11.94 1.69
N GLY A 89 -29.58 10.64 1.56
CA GLY A 89 -30.62 10.05 0.71
C GLY A 89 -30.19 9.78 -0.73
N ALA A 90 -29.00 10.22 -1.16
CA ALA A 90 -28.43 9.83 -2.44
C ALA A 90 -27.61 8.54 -2.30
N ILE A 91 -27.67 7.67 -3.30
CA ILE A 91 -26.90 6.44 -3.38
C ILE A 91 -26.00 6.54 -4.61
N ILE A 92 -24.73 6.18 -4.46
CA ILE A 92 -23.80 6.01 -5.56
C ILE A 92 -23.22 4.60 -5.44
N GLU A 93 -23.37 3.80 -6.48
CA GLU A 93 -23.02 2.37 -6.45
C GLU A 93 -21.55 2.14 -6.76
N ASN A 94 -20.96 2.95 -7.65
CA ASN A 94 -19.69 2.61 -8.28
C ASN A 94 -18.63 3.70 -8.08
N ALA A 95 -17.37 3.28 -8.06
CA ALA A 95 -16.22 4.17 -8.01
C ALA A 95 -15.12 3.71 -8.97
N VAL A 96 -14.47 4.69 -9.60
CA VAL A 96 -13.26 4.47 -10.40
C VAL A 96 -12.18 5.42 -9.90
N GLY A 97 -11.08 4.86 -9.39
CA GLY A 97 -9.85 5.56 -9.05
C GLY A 97 -9.10 6.09 -10.27
N GLY A 98 -7.92 6.64 -10.01
CA GLY A 98 -7.01 7.32 -10.93
C GLY A 98 -5.72 6.53 -11.19
N GLY A 99 -4.60 7.23 -11.23
CA GLY A 99 -3.27 6.64 -11.38
C GLY A 99 -2.39 6.76 -10.14
N GLY A 100 -2.95 7.24 -9.02
CA GLY A 100 -2.28 7.32 -7.73
C GLY A 100 -2.86 6.28 -6.78
N ASP A 101 -2.24 6.12 -5.61
CA ASP A 101 -2.62 5.13 -4.60
C ASP A 101 -3.95 5.53 -3.93
N ASP A 102 -5.07 5.04 -4.44
CA ASP A 102 -6.39 5.51 -4.03
C ASP A 102 -6.96 4.72 -2.86
N ARG A 103 -7.69 5.39 -1.97
CA ARG A 103 -8.55 4.74 -0.97
C ARG A 103 -10.01 4.82 -1.41
N ILE A 104 -10.60 3.67 -1.72
CA ILE A 104 -11.99 3.54 -2.18
C ILE A 104 -12.81 2.80 -1.13
N ILE A 105 -13.83 3.46 -0.59
CA ILE A 105 -14.68 2.98 0.49
C ILE A 105 -16.09 2.73 -0.05
N GLY A 106 -16.51 1.47 -0.04
CA GLY A 106 -17.86 1.04 -0.40
C GLY A 106 -18.91 1.49 0.62
N ASN A 107 -20.17 1.37 0.26
CA ASN A 107 -21.32 1.66 1.12
C ASN A 107 -22.17 0.39 1.30
N GLN A 108 -23.43 0.54 1.72
CA GLN A 108 -24.33 -0.57 2.04
C GLN A 108 -24.98 -1.26 0.84
N VAL A 109 -24.78 -0.77 -0.38
CA VAL A 109 -25.32 -1.39 -1.60
C VAL A 109 -24.22 -2.10 -2.35
N ASN A 110 -24.59 -3.00 -3.26
CA ASN A 110 -23.62 -3.70 -4.08
C ASN A 110 -22.77 -2.71 -4.89
N ASN A 111 -21.48 -2.63 -4.59
CA ASN A 111 -20.58 -1.70 -5.26
C ASN A 111 -19.76 -2.37 -6.37
N VAL A 112 -19.47 -1.62 -7.44
CA VAL A 112 -18.41 -1.94 -8.41
C VAL A 112 -17.28 -0.93 -8.26
N LEU A 113 -16.15 -1.40 -7.76
CA LEU A 113 -14.97 -0.59 -7.44
C LEU A 113 -13.82 -0.95 -8.39
N THR A 114 -13.12 0.06 -8.89
CA THR A 114 -11.95 -0.07 -9.78
C THR A 114 -10.89 0.90 -9.31
N GLY A 115 -9.68 0.43 -8.98
CA GLY A 115 -8.59 1.27 -8.50
C GLY A 115 -7.81 1.93 -9.63
N LYS A 116 -7.58 1.16 -10.71
CA LYS A 116 -6.75 1.40 -11.89
C LYS A 116 -5.25 1.22 -11.61
N ALA A 117 -4.50 2.30 -11.50
CA ALA A 117 -3.04 2.23 -11.33
C ALA A 117 -2.66 2.90 -10.03
N GLY A 118 -1.59 2.41 -9.41
CA GLY A 118 -1.30 2.72 -8.01
C GLY A 118 -1.42 1.46 -7.17
N ALA A 119 -1.08 1.58 -5.89
CA ALA A 119 -1.38 0.63 -4.85
C ALA A 119 -2.68 1.06 -4.18
N ASP A 120 -3.79 0.41 -4.53
CA ASP A 120 -5.11 0.88 -4.11
C ASP A 120 -5.61 0.16 -2.84
N THR A 121 -6.29 0.91 -1.98
CA THR A 121 -6.99 0.39 -0.81
C THR A 121 -8.49 0.34 -1.06
N PHE A 122 -9.06 -0.87 -1.03
CA PHE A 122 -10.50 -1.07 -1.10
C PHE A 122 -11.05 -1.43 0.30
N MET A 123 -11.96 -0.61 0.81
CA MET A 123 -12.52 -0.78 2.16
C MET A 123 -14.02 -1.09 2.12
N PHE A 124 -14.43 -2.10 2.90
CA PHE A 124 -15.83 -2.40 3.20
C PHE A 124 -16.10 -2.26 4.71
N LYS A 125 -17.14 -1.50 5.07
CA LYS A 125 -17.54 -1.22 6.47
C LYS A 125 -18.34 -2.38 7.09
N THR A 126 -17.71 -3.55 7.20
CA THR A 126 -18.33 -4.85 7.59
C THR A 126 -18.86 -4.93 9.04
N LEU A 127 -18.89 -3.82 9.80
CA LEU A 127 -19.72 -3.73 11.01
C LEU A 127 -21.20 -3.55 10.67
N GLY A 128 -21.51 -2.93 9.54
CA GLY A 128 -22.81 -2.91 8.90
C GLY A 128 -22.87 -3.84 7.70
N GLN A 129 -23.92 -3.69 6.89
CA GLN A 129 -24.07 -4.39 5.61
C GLN A 129 -23.25 -3.70 4.53
N THR A 130 -22.67 -4.50 3.64
CA THR A 130 -21.87 -4.04 2.48
C THR A 130 -22.40 -4.65 1.18
N GLY A 131 -23.11 -5.77 1.25
CA GLY A 131 -23.80 -6.36 0.11
C GLY A 131 -22.93 -7.35 -0.67
N VAL A 132 -23.13 -7.41 -1.99
CA VAL A 132 -22.43 -8.31 -2.90
C VAL A 132 -21.64 -7.49 -3.90
N ASP A 133 -20.38 -7.24 -3.56
CA ASP A 133 -19.52 -6.29 -4.21
C ASP A 133 -18.63 -6.91 -5.28
N ARG A 134 -17.99 -6.02 -6.03
CA ARG A 134 -16.98 -6.36 -7.03
C ARG A 134 -15.83 -5.35 -6.99
N ILE A 135 -14.62 -5.85 -6.85
CA ILE A 135 -13.40 -5.12 -7.17
C ILE A 135 -12.90 -5.64 -8.51
N THR A 136 -12.80 -4.76 -9.51
CA THR A 136 -12.65 -5.17 -10.92
C THR A 136 -11.20 -5.45 -11.33
N ASP A 137 -10.22 -4.98 -10.55
CA ASP A 137 -8.81 -4.95 -10.94
C ASP A 137 -7.81 -5.18 -9.80
N PHE A 138 -8.23 -5.82 -8.70
CA PHE A 138 -7.39 -6.13 -7.53
C PHE A 138 -6.04 -6.75 -7.91
N GLY A 139 -4.99 -5.94 -7.76
CA GLY A 139 -3.61 -6.21 -8.10
C GLY A 139 -2.79 -6.79 -6.96
N ARG A 140 -1.47 -6.82 -7.18
CA ARG A 140 -0.49 -7.34 -6.21
C ARG A 140 -0.17 -6.34 -5.11
N THR A 141 -0.23 -5.06 -5.43
CA THR A 141 0.03 -3.93 -4.53
C THR A 141 -1.24 -3.50 -3.79
N ASP A 142 -2.42 -3.92 -4.25
CA ASP A 142 -3.68 -3.51 -3.64
C ASP A 142 -3.95 -4.20 -2.31
N THR A 143 -4.76 -3.53 -1.51
CA THR A 143 -5.16 -3.98 -0.18
C THR A 143 -6.66 -3.98 -0.04
N LEU A 144 -7.19 -5.07 0.52
CA LEU A 144 -8.57 -5.17 0.97
C LEU A 144 -8.61 -4.90 2.48
N VAL A 145 -9.50 -4.01 2.90
CA VAL A 145 -9.69 -3.63 4.31
C VAL A 145 -11.12 -3.90 4.75
N THR A 146 -11.27 -4.52 5.92
CA THR A 146 -12.56 -4.79 6.57
C THR A 146 -12.54 -4.35 8.04
N GLN A 147 -13.71 -4.28 8.68
CA GLN A 147 -13.82 -3.93 10.11
C GLN A 147 -14.07 -5.16 11.02
N LYS A 148 -14.15 -6.35 10.40
CA LYS A 148 -14.17 -7.66 11.06
C LYS A 148 -13.20 -8.57 10.32
N ALA A 149 -12.52 -9.45 11.05
CA ALA A 149 -11.65 -10.45 10.44
C ALA A 149 -12.45 -11.36 9.49
N ILE A 150 -11.93 -11.53 8.28
CA ILE A 150 -12.37 -12.57 7.35
C ILE A 150 -11.91 -13.93 7.91
N GLY A 151 -12.79 -14.93 7.87
CA GLY A 151 -12.52 -16.23 8.47
C GLY A 151 -11.42 -17.02 7.76
N ASP A 152 -10.36 -17.37 8.49
CA ASP A 152 -9.33 -18.32 8.09
C ASP A 152 -9.68 -19.72 8.64
N GLY A 153 -10.22 -20.59 7.78
CA GLY A 153 -10.72 -21.89 8.21
C GLY A 153 -9.62 -22.90 8.60
N ASN A 154 -8.42 -22.76 8.06
CA ASN A 154 -7.28 -23.65 8.29
C ASN A 154 -6.19 -23.03 9.16
N GLY A 155 -6.28 -21.73 9.45
CA GLY A 155 -5.41 -21.04 10.41
C GLY A 155 -3.97 -20.90 9.92
N ASP A 156 -3.74 -20.87 8.61
CA ASP A 156 -2.41 -20.74 8.02
C ASP A 156 -2.05 -19.29 7.66
N GLY A 157 -2.94 -18.34 7.93
CA GLY A 157 -2.79 -16.92 7.64
C GLY A 157 -3.15 -16.55 6.19
N ILE A 158 -3.65 -17.50 5.39
CA ILE A 158 -4.05 -17.27 4.00
C ILE A 158 -5.55 -17.58 3.85
N ILE A 159 -6.31 -16.53 3.57
CA ILE A 159 -7.73 -16.62 3.27
C ILE A 159 -7.91 -17.16 1.85
N THR A 160 -8.16 -18.46 1.73
CA THR A 160 -8.57 -19.09 0.48
C THR A 160 -10.09 -19.29 0.44
N TRP A 161 -10.66 -19.34 -0.76
CA TRP A 161 -12.09 -19.57 -0.93
C TRP A 161 -12.39 -20.43 -2.15
N THR A 162 -13.64 -20.88 -2.25
CA THR A 162 -14.09 -21.77 -3.32
C THR A 162 -13.96 -21.09 -4.68
N ARG A 163 -13.38 -21.80 -5.65
CA ARG A 163 -13.29 -21.34 -7.04
C ARG A 163 -14.67 -20.97 -7.59
N ASN A 164 -14.75 -19.85 -8.31
CA ASN A 164 -15.98 -19.27 -8.86
C ASN A 164 -17.02 -18.82 -7.81
N ALA A 165 -16.64 -18.72 -6.54
CA ALA A 165 -17.42 -18.06 -5.52
C ALA A 165 -16.83 -16.69 -5.19
N ALA A 166 -17.69 -15.77 -4.77
CA ALA A 166 -17.27 -14.53 -4.13
C ALA A 166 -16.66 -14.84 -2.75
N LEU A 167 -15.63 -14.09 -2.36
CA LEU A 167 -15.07 -14.12 -1.02
C LEU A 167 -16.14 -13.66 -0.04
N ARG A 168 -16.35 -14.41 1.04
CA ARG A 168 -17.29 -14.04 2.10
C ARG A 168 -16.58 -13.11 3.08
N LEU A 169 -17.11 -11.90 3.28
CA LEU A 169 -16.51 -10.90 4.16
C LEU A 169 -16.87 -11.17 5.63
N ASP A 170 -18.11 -11.58 5.92
CA ASP A 170 -18.51 -11.92 7.28
C ASP A 170 -19.56 -13.04 7.40
N GLY A 171 -19.78 -13.53 8.63
CA GLY A 171 -20.68 -14.63 8.95
C GLY A 171 -22.17 -14.26 9.12
N SER A 172 -22.52 -12.98 9.22
CA SER A 172 -23.80 -12.50 9.75
C SER A 172 -24.87 -12.22 8.70
N ASP A 173 -24.53 -11.55 7.62
CA ASP A 173 -25.50 -10.94 6.69
C ASP A 173 -25.24 -11.26 5.22
N ASN A 174 -24.32 -12.19 4.96
CA ASN A 174 -23.98 -12.70 3.64
C ASN A 174 -23.24 -11.67 2.75
N ASP A 175 -22.57 -10.71 3.39
CA ASP A 175 -21.64 -9.79 2.73
C ASP A 175 -20.51 -10.54 2.01
N ARG A 176 -20.27 -10.17 0.76
CA ARG A 176 -19.33 -10.85 -0.15
C ARG A 176 -18.71 -9.90 -1.15
N VAL A 177 -17.49 -10.19 -1.58
CA VAL A 177 -16.83 -9.47 -2.68
C VAL A 177 -16.26 -10.43 -3.72
N ASN A 178 -16.42 -10.09 -5.00
CA ASN A 178 -15.68 -10.71 -6.09
C ASN A 178 -14.41 -9.90 -6.36
N LEU A 179 -13.25 -10.54 -6.18
CA LEU A 179 -11.94 -9.94 -6.44
C LEU A 179 -11.42 -10.43 -7.80
N TYR A 180 -11.44 -9.54 -8.80
CA TYR A 180 -10.87 -9.82 -10.11
C TYR A 180 -9.39 -9.46 -10.10
N GLY A 181 -8.53 -10.35 -10.61
CA GLY A 181 -7.06 -10.19 -10.58
C GLY A 181 -6.35 -11.20 -9.66
N ILE A 182 -7.09 -11.79 -8.72
CA ILE A 182 -6.60 -12.84 -7.81
C ILE A 182 -7.29 -14.19 -8.02
N SER A 183 -6.55 -15.28 -7.78
CA SER A 183 -7.12 -16.62 -7.80
C SER A 183 -7.60 -17.02 -6.40
N PRO A 184 -8.82 -17.55 -6.23
CA PRO A 184 -9.32 -18.02 -4.93
C PRO A 184 -8.43 -19.05 -4.22
N SER A 185 -7.68 -19.84 -4.98
CA SER A 185 -6.75 -20.85 -4.43
C SER A 185 -5.40 -20.27 -4.03
N SER A 186 -5.03 -19.09 -4.56
CA SER A 186 -3.86 -18.36 -4.08
C SER A 186 -4.19 -17.63 -2.79
N GLY A 187 -5.41 -17.09 -2.68
CA GLY A 187 -5.92 -16.49 -1.46
C GLY A 187 -5.34 -15.11 -1.14
N LEU A 188 -5.87 -14.49 -0.09
CA LEU A 188 -5.33 -13.26 0.48
C LEU A 188 -4.51 -13.61 1.72
N ARG A 189 -3.34 -13.00 1.89
CA ARG A 189 -2.60 -13.07 3.16
C ARG A 189 -3.15 -12.03 4.13
N TYR A 190 -3.28 -12.40 5.39
CA TYR A 190 -3.65 -11.47 6.46
C TYR A 190 -2.42 -10.67 6.91
N LEU A 191 -2.52 -9.34 6.85
CA LEU A 191 -1.45 -8.41 7.20
C LEU A 191 -1.58 -7.81 8.61
N GLY A 192 -2.60 -8.20 9.38
CA GLY A 192 -2.80 -7.71 10.75
C GLY A 192 -3.98 -6.76 10.89
N VAL A 193 -4.05 -6.15 12.08
CA VAL A 193 -5.13 -5.24 12.49
C VAL A 193 -4.53 -4.04 13.19
N VAL A 194 -4.96 -2.85 12.77
CA VAL A 194 -4.62 -1.57 13.42
C VAL A 194 -5.88 -0.72 13.43
N ASP A 195 -6.15 -0.03 14.54
CA ASP A 195 -7.33 0.82 14.74
C ASP A 195 -8.69 0.17 14.43
N GLY A 196 -8.78 -1.16 14.56
CA GLY A 196 -9.99 -1.94 14.29
C GLY A 196 -10.24 -2.26 12.82
N GLU A 197 -9.31 -1.92 11.92
CA GLU A 197 -9.30 -2.29 10.51
C GLU A 197 -8.39 -3.50 10.28
N TYR A 198 -8.88 -4.49 9.54
CA TYR A 198 -8.19 -5.73 9.21
C TYR A 198 -7.70 -5.66 7.77
N PHE A 199 -6.41 -5.92 7.56
CA PHE A 199 -5.75 -5.70 6.28
C PHE A 199 -5.42 -7.03 5.60
N TYR A 200 -5.67 -7.08 4.29
CA TYR A 200 -5.44 -8.27 3.47
C TYR A 200 -4.86 -7.88 2.12
N ALA A 201 -3.91 -8.66 1.62
CA ALA A 201 -3.30 -8.42 0.31
C ALA A 201 -3.06 -9.73 -0.44
N ASP A 202 -2.66 -9.68 -1.71
CA ASP A 202 -2.47 -10.88 -2.54
C ASP A 202 -1.40 -11.82 -1.95
N ALA A 203 -1.77 -13.03 -1.53
CA ALA A 203 -0.84 -13.96 -0.89
C ALA A 203 0.37 -14.34 -1.76
N ARG A 204 0.27 -14.15 -3.09
CA ARG A 204 1.36 -14.44 -4.05
C ARG A 204 2.52 -13.45 -3.99
N VAL A 205 2.38 -12.34 -3.27
CA VAL A 205 3.47 -11.38 -3.07
C VAL A 205 4.44 -11.88 -2.00
N ARG A 206 3.94 -12.58 -0.99
CA ARG A 206 4.74 -13.10 0.11
C ARG A 206 5.75 -14.16 -0.37
N PRO A 207 7.04 -14.05 0.00
CA PRO A 207 8.00 -15.13 -0.21
C PRO A 207 7.54 -16.44 0.43
N ILE A 208 7.95 -17.56 -0.17
CA ILE A 208 7.65 -18.90 0.34
C ILE A 208 8.84 -19.51 1.08
N ALA A 209 8.56 -20.32 2.09
CA ALA A 209 9.60 -21.04 2.79
C ALA A 209 10.10 -22.25 1.97
N GLY A 210 11.40 -22.28 1.67
CA GLY A 210 12.10 -23.46 1.20
C GLY A 210 12.50 -24.44 2.30
N GLY A 211 13.13 -25.55 1.90
CA GLY A 211 13.75 -26.48 2.85
C GLY A 211 14.84 -25.79 3.67
N GLY A 212 14.63 -25.67 4.99
CA GLY A 212 15.56 -24.98 5.90
C GLY A 212 15.42 -23.46 5.92
N HIS A 213 14.36 -22.91 5.33
CA HIS A 213 14.06 -21.48 5.36
C HIS A 213 12.83 -21.22 6.26
N THR A 214 12.79 -20.06 6.89
CA THR A 214 11.59 -19.50 7.51
C THR A 214 11.32 -18.13 6.89
N VAL A 215 10.06 -17.81 6.64
CA VAL A 215 9.64 -16.48 6.18
C VAL A 215 8.87 -15.80 7.30
N ARG A 216 9.30 -14.59 7.65
CA ARG A 216 8.62 -13.69 8.58
C ARG A 216 8.26 -12.43 7.82
N GLU A 217 7.02 -12.01 7.94
CA GLU A 217 6.51 -10.83 7.24
C GLU A 217 6.15 -9.79 8.30
N GLY A 218 6.55 -8.54 8.07
CA GLY A 218 6.06 -7.40 8.84
C GLY A 218 4.59 -7.17 8.54
N SER A 219 3.84 -6.80 9.57
CA SER A 219 2.41 -6.56 9.56
C SER A 219 2.13 -5.06 9.49
N VAL A 220 0.85 -4.70 9.53
CA VAL A 220 0.41 -3.29 9.66
C VAL A 220 0.61 -2.72 11.07
N ALA A 221 1.05 -3.55 12.02
CA ALA A 221 1.33 -3.16 13.40
C ALA A 221 2.83 -3.27 13.69
N ASP A 222 3.27 -2.66 14.79
CA ASP A 222 4.65 -2.72 15.26
C ASP A 222 5.02 -4.15 15.69
N ASP A 223 5.86 -4.83 14.89
CA ASP A 223 6.25 -6.22 15.13
C ASP A 223 7.59 -6.36 15.87
N VAL A 224 7.72 -7.52 16.53
CA VAL A 224 9.00 -8.02 17.00
C VAL A 224 9.36 -9.26 16.19
N LEU A 225 10.14 -9.06 15.13
CA LEU A 225 10.61 -10.13 14.27
C LEU A 225 11.96 -10.68 14.75
N THR A 226 12.20 -11.96 14.45
CA THR A 226 13.40 -12.68 14.92
C THR A 226 14.11 -13.37 13.77
N GLY A 227 15.38 -13.02 13.53
CA GLY A 227 16.25 -13.74 12.60
C GLY A 227 16.66 -15.12 13.13
N SER A 228 17.47 -15.82 12.35
CA SER A 228 17.97 -17.16 12.73
C SER A 228 19.11 -17.09 13.76
N GLY A 229 19.70 -15.91 13.95
CA GLY A 229 20.87 -15.71 14.80
C GLY A 229 22.15 -16.30 14.19
N SER A 230 23.16 -16.50 15.04
CA SER A 230 24.48 -17.00 14.61
C SER A 230 24.60 -18.53 14.61
N GLY A 231 23.72 -19.23 15.33
CA GLY A 231 23.74 -20.68 15.52
C GLY A 231 22.65 -21.41 14.71
N GLY A 232 22.99 -22.52 14.07
CA GLY A 232 22.04 -23.37 13.33
C GLY A 232 22.24 -23.37 11.81
N THR A 233 21.33 -24.05 11.11
CA THR A 233 21.34 -24.19 9.63
C THR A 233 20.17 -23.47 8.95
N THR A 234 19.26 -22.91 9.73
CA THR A 234 18.05 -22.23 9.22
C THR A 234 18.42 -20.86 8.66
N LYS A 235 17.76 -20.49 7.56
CA LYS A 235 17.81 -19.15 6.96
C LYS A 235 16.49 -18.43 7.21
N THR A 236 16.52 -17.14 7.55
CA THR A 236 15.29 -16.34 7.71
C THR A 236 15.17 -15.32 6.61
N VAL A 237 14.04 -15.31 5.92
CA VAL A 237 13.61 -14.20 5.08
C VAL A 237 12.75 -13.30 5.96
N LEU A 238 13.20 -12.09 6.23
CA LEU A 238 12.35 -11.03 6.77
C LEU A 238 11.84 -10.21 5.60
N PHE A 239 10.52 -10.17 5.45
CA PHE A 239 9.85 -9.59 4.30
C PHE A 239 8.98 -8.41 4.75
N PHE A 240 9.10 -7.29 4.03
CA PHE A 240 8.27 -6.10 4.22
C PHE A 240 7.74 -5.67 2.85
N ASP A 241 6.43 -5.72 2.67
CA ASP A 241 5.81 -5.34 1.40
C ASP A 241 5.60 -3.83 1.32
N THR A 242 6.69 -3.10 1.08
CA THR A 242 6.71 -1.63 1.05
C THR A 242 6.14 -0.99 -0.21
N ALA A 243 5.76 -1.79 -1.22
CA ALA A 243 5.06 -1.32 -2.42
C ALA A 243 3.53 -1.54 -2.34
N GLY A 244 3.06 -2.18 -1.27
CA GLY A 244 1.64 -2.42 -1.05
C GLY A 244 0.92 -1.22 -0.47
N ALA A 245 -0.40 -1.14 -0.67
CA ALA A 245 -1.24 -0.06 -0.15
C ALA A 245 -1.46 -0.14 1.37
N ALA A 246 -1.19 -1.30 1.98
CA ALA A 246 -1.26 -1.48 3.42
C ALA A 246 -0.07 -0.77 4.09
N PRO A 247 -0.29 -0.05 5.20
CA PRO A 247 0.80 0.58 5.92
C PRO A 247 1.76 -0.48 6.50
N THR A 248 3.03 -0.12 6.64
CA THR A 248 4.00 -0.88 7.43
C THR A 248 4.20 -0.26 8.82
N GLY A 249 4.43 -1.08 9.83
CA GLY A 249 4.60 -0.65 11.23
C GLY A 249 6.01 -0.18 11.59
N ASP A 250 6.18 0.28 12.83
CA ASP A 250 7.51 0.54 13.40
C ASP A 250 8.03 -0.72 14.09
N ASP A 251 8.85 -1.46 13.35
CA ASP A 251 9.24 -2.82 13.70
C ASP A 251 10.58 -2.89 14.43
N SER A 252 10.78 -4.01 15.14
CA SER A 252 12.06 -4.37 15.73
C SER A 252 12.51 -5.75 15.25
N VAL A 253 13.79 -5.86 14.94
CA VAL A 253 14.41 -7.11 14.51
C VAL A 253 15.51 -7.50 15.48
N SER A 254 15.34 -8.67 16.08
CA SER A 254 16.37 -9.31 16.88
C SER A 254 17.04 -10.45 16.10
N SER A 255 18.29 -10.76 16.43
CA SER A 255 19.00 -11.94 15.90
C SER A 255 19.14 -12.02 14.37
N PHE A 256 19.16 -10.88 13.65
CA PHE A 256 19.48 -10.86 12.22
C PHE A 256 20.93 -11.28 11.98
N GLY A 257 21.14 -12.44 11.35
CA GLY A 257 22.44 -13.09 11.19
C GLY A 257 22.91 -13.22 9.74
N LYS A 258 24.12 -13.74 9.54
CA LYS A 258 24.77 -13.95 8.21
C LYS A 258 24.09 -15.00 7.30
N ARG A 259 22.92 -15.51 7.69
CA ARG A 259 22.11 -16.46 6.92
C ARG A 259 20.74 -15.88 6.59
N ASP A 260 20.42 -14.73 7.15
CA ASP A 260 19.15 -14.08 6.97
C ASP A 260 19.25 -13.07 5.84
N ILE A 261 18.12 -12.86 5.19
CA ILE A 261 17.94 -11.79 4.20
C ILE A 261 16.77 -10.90 4.63
N LEU A 262 16.93 -9.61 4.40
CA LEU A 262 15.85 -8.64 4.42
C LEU A 262 15.37 -8.46 2.97
N VAL A 263 14.06 -8.44 2.78
CA VAL A 263 13.44 -8.29 1.46
C VAL A 263 12.37 -7.23 1.53
N THR A 264 12.50 -6.21 0.68
CA THR A 264 11.50 -5.14 0.51
C THR A 264 10.98 -5.13 -0.93
N THR A 265 9.81 -4.56 -1.18
CA THR A 265 9.24 -4.41 -2.55
C THR A 265 9.47 -3.04 -3.16
N ILE A 266 9.95 -2.07 -2.38
CA ILE A 266 10.61 -0.83 -2.83
C ILE A 266 12.08 -0.85 -2.41
N LYS A 267 12.95 -0.30 -3.27
CA LYS A 267 14.39 -0.22 -2.98
C LYS A 267 14.66 0.72 -1.80
N LEU A 268 15.35 0.23 -0.78
CA LEU A 268 15.90 1.05 0.30
C LEU A 268 16.84 2.14 -0.26
N ILE A 269 16.79 3.32 0.36
CA ILE A 269 17.61 4.47 -0.05
C ILE A 269 19.07 4.20 0.30
N ASP A 270 19.91 4.26 -0.74
CA ASP A 270 21.36 4.29 -0.62
C ASP A 270 21.85 5.70 -0.99
N GLY A 271 22.12 6.51 0.03
CA GLY A 271 22.45 7.92 -0.15
C GLY A 271 23.82 8.18 -0.79
N ASN A 272 24.75 7.22 -0.73
CA ASN A 272 26.11 7.38 -1.27
C ASN A 272 26.39 6.48 -2.49
N GLY A 273 25.49 5.54 -2.80
CA GLY A 273 25.55 4.68 -3.98
C GLY A 273 26.63 3.60 -3.89
N ASP A 274 27.08 3.22 -2.69
CA ASP A 274 28.09 2.18 -2.50
C ASP A 274 27.53 0.76 -2.34
N ASN A 275 26.20 0.62 -2.42
CA ASN A 275 25.41 -0.60 -2.17
C ASN A 275 25.42 -1.09 -0.71
N ILE A 276 25.86 -0.26 0.23
CA ILE A 276 25.77 -0.52 1.67
C ILE A 276 24.73 0.43 2.28
N ILE A 277 23.62 -0.15 2.74
CA ILE A 277 22.60 0.59 3.47
C ILE A 277 23.11 0.84 4.89
N THR A 278 23.43 2.10 5.15
CA THR A 278 23.81 2.58 6.48
C THR A 278 22.57 3.10 7.19
N LEU A 279 22.32 2.58 8.39
CA LEU A 279 21.18 2.98 9.23
C LEU A 279 21.36 4.45 9.67
N GLY A 280 20.25 5.07 10.08
CA GLY A 280 20.27 6.41 10.65
C GLY A 280 21.18 6.53 11.88
N ALA A 281 21.49 7.76 12.29
CA ALA A 281 22.33 8.00 13.48
C ALA A 281 21.71 7.44 14.78
N ASP A 282 20.39 7.30 14.81
CA ASP A 282 19.60 6.58 15.82
C ASP A 282 19.77 5.06 15.76
N GLY A 283 20.21 4.51 14.62
CA GLY A 283 20.32 3.08 14.35
C GLY A 283 19.03 2.47 13.82
N VAL A 284 18.14 3.30 13.25
CA VAL A 284 16.87 2.88 12.65
C VAL A 284 17.01 2.85 11.13
N LEU A 285 16.44 1.82 10.50
CA LEU A 285 16.30 1.73 9.06
C LEU A 285 14.92 2.26 8.65
N GLN A 286 14.89 3.17 7.67
CA GLN A 286 13.65 3.65 7.06
C GLN A 286 13.29 2.72 5.89
N LEU A 287 12.05 2.21 5.87
CA LEU A 287 11.60 1.29 4.81
C LEU A 287 11.23 1.99 3.50
N GLY A 288 10.91 3.28 3.56
CA GLY A 288 10.46 4.09 2.43
C GLY A 288 9.96 5.46 2.88
N GLU A 289 9.60 6.33 1.93
CA GLU A 289 8.89 7.57 2.25
C GLU A 289 7.43 7.23 2.61
N GLY A 290 7.00 7.59 3.83
CA GLY A 290 5.64 7.28 4.30
C GLY A 290 5.45 5.85 4.83
N GLU A 291 6.49 5.03 4.75
CA GLU A 291 6.53 3.69 5.32
C GLU A 291 7.08 3.69 6.75
N GLY A 292 6.90 2.57 7.45
CA GLY A 292 7.42 2.33 8.78
C GLY A 292 8.94 2.13 8.84
N THR A 293 9.39 1.64 9.98
CA THR A 293 10.82 1.56 10.30
C THR A 293 11.24 0.20 10.82
N ILE A 294 12.55 -0.06 10.83
CA ILE A 294 13.12 -1.24 11.50
C ILE A 294 14.24 -0.80 12.45
N GLU A 295 14.08 -1.09 13.74
CA GLU A 295 15.17 -1.06 14.70
C GLU A 295 15.84 -2.43 14.81
N PHE A 296 17.13 -2.51 14.43
CA PHE A 296 17.93 -3.71 14.63
C PHE A 296 18.71 -3.65 15.94
N ASN A 297 18.56 -4.66 16.80
CA ASN A 297 19.27 -4.73 18.08
C ASN A 297 20.81 -4.65 17.94
N SER A 298 21.36 -5.06 16.79
CA SER A 298 22.81 -5.10 16.51
C SER A 298 23.33 -3.94 15.67
N LYS A 299 22.46 -3.02 15.19
CA LYS A 299 22.79 -1.93 14.25
C LYS A 299 23.72 -2.38 13.11
N PRO A 300 23.29 -3.37 12.31
CA PRO A 300 24.12 -3.97 11.28
C PRO A 300 24.41 -2.98 10.14
N LYS A 301 25.35 -3.34 9.26
CA LYS A 301 25.39 -2.79 7.90
C LYS A 301 24.76 -3.80 6.95
N LEU A 302 23.86 -3.33 6.09
CA LEU A 302 23.22 -4.18 5.10
C LEU A 302 23.85 -3.95 3.73
N GLU A 303 24.17 -5.01 3.01
CA GLU A 303 24.58 -4.96 1.61
C GLU A 303 23.38 -5.25 0.70
N PHE A 304 23.27 -4.52 -0.42
CA PHE A 304 22.28 -4.81 -1.45
C PHE A 304 22.76 -5.94 -2.35
N ASP A 305 22.09 -7.09 -2.26
CA ASP A 305 22.47 -8.32 -2.97
C ASP A 305 21.89 -8.39 -4.38
N GLY A 306 20.80 -7.67 -4.65
CA GLY A 306 20.21 -7.56 -5.97
C GLY A 306 18.70 -7.42 -6.00
N LEU A 307 18.17 -7.31 -7.21
CA LEU A 307 16.75 -7.22 -7.53
C LEU A 307 16.28 -8.53 -8.18
N VAL A 308 15.15 -9.04 -7.72
CA VAL A 308 14.40 -10.12 -8.37
C VAL A 308 13.03 -9.58 -8.77
N SER A 309 12.72 -9.57 -10.07
CA SER A 309 11.38 -9.21 -10.59
C SER A 309 10.59 -10.47 -10.91
N LYS A 310 9.39 -10.64 -10.34
CA LYS A 310 8.52 -11.79 -10.61
C LYS A 310 7.06 -11.36 -10.69
N SER A 311 6.42 -11.68 -11.82
CA SER A 311 4.97 -11.50 -12.01
C SER A 311 4.45 -10.09 -11.72
N GLY A 312 5.26 -9.06 -11.97
CA GLY A 312 4.91 -7.65 -11.74
C GLY A 312 5.28 -7.12 -10.36
N THR A 313 5.89 -7.93 -9.48
CA THR A 313 6.45 -7.47 -8.20
C THR A 313 7.97 -7.49 -8.27
N ASP A 314 8.58 -6.40 -7.80
CA ASP A 314 10.02 -6.28 -7.61
C ASP A 314 10.38 -6.61 -6.16
N TYR A 315 11.45 -7.36 -5.96
CA TYR A 315 11.96 -7.77 -4.66
C TYR A 315 13.41 -7.36 -4.53
N TYR A 316 13.69 -6.42 -3.64
CA TYR A 316 15.03 -5.95 -3.33
C TYR A 316 15.57 -6.72 -2.14
N VAL A 317 16.69 -7.41 -2.34
CA VAL A 317 17.25 -8.33 -1.35
C VAL A 317 18.49 -7.71 -0.72
N TYR A 318 18.55 -7.79 0.60
CA TYR A 318 19.64 -7.30 1.41
C TYR A 318 20.10 -8.36 2.41
N SER A 319 21.38 -8.35 2.75
CA SER A 319 21.92 -9.20 3.81
C SER A 319 22.98 -8.44 4.60
N LEU A 320 23.56 -9.05 5.64
CA LEU A 320 24.67 -8.41 6.38
C LEU A 320 25.89 -8.23 5.47
N GLU A 321 26.61 -7.11 5.57
CA GLU A 321 27.86 -6.89 4.81
C GLU A 321 28.83 -8.11 4.91
N GLY A 322 29.23 -8.64 3.75
CA GLY A 322 30.09 -9.82 3.65
C GLY A 322 29.40 -11.10 4.13
N SER A 323 28.09 -11.21 3.91
CA SER A 323 27.32 -12.43 4.10
C SER A 323 27.46 -13.34 2.89
N ALA A 324 27.10 -14.61 3.06
CA ALA A 324 26.92 -15.53 1.93
C ALA A 324 25.45 -15.72 1.56
N ALA A 325 24.53 -15.14 2.36
CA ALA A 325 23.12 -15.05 2.04
C ALA A 325 22.89 -13.96 0.98
N GLY A 326 21.77 -14.04 0.25
CA GLY A 326 21.41 -13.04 -0.75
C GLY A 326 20.29 -13.52 -1.65
N ILE A 327 20.26 -13.08 -2.92
CA ILE A 327 19.16 -13.38 -3.86
C ILE A 327 18.88 -14.89 -4.04
N GLY A 328 19.90 -15.75 -3.88
CA GLY A 328 19.75 -17.20 -3.99
C GLY A 328 18.94 -17.82 -2.85
N ASP A 329 18.72 -17.06 -1.77
CA ASP A 329 17.95 -17.48 -0.61
C ASP A 329 16.49 -16.99 -0.62
N LEU A 330 16.14 -16.14 -1.58
CA LEU A 330 14.76 -15.73 -1.84
C LEU A 330 14.03 -16.79 -2.66
N MET A 331 12.91 -17.27 -2.15
CA MET A 331 12.01 -18.17 -2.87
C MET A 331 10.63 -17.53 -3.01
N LEU A 332 10.06 -17.61 -4.20
CA LEU A 332 8.79 -16.98 -4.57
C LEU A 332 7.86 -18.02 -5.19
N ALA A 333 6.56 -17.96 -4.88
CA ALA A 333 5.51 -18.82 -5.45
C ALA A 333 5.39 -18.69 -6.97
#